data_AF-A0A9E2MJB5-F1
#
_entry.id   AF-A0A9E2MJB5-F1
#
_cell.length_a   1.000
_cell.length_b   1.000
_cell.length_c   1.000
_cell.angle_alpha   90.00
_cell.angle_beta   90.00
_cell.angle_gamma   90.00
#
_symmetry.space_group_name_H-M   'P 1'
#
loop_
_entity.id
_entity.type
_entity.pdbx_description
1 polymer ?
#
loop_
_entity_poly.entity_id
_entity_poly.type
_entity_poly.pdbx_seq_one_letter_code
_entity_poly.pdbx_strand_id
1 'polypeptide(L)'
;MTKFFNRWLRKIHRWLAVPTAILIPIAVVIKFSGNPAGQIIFKRFEMVQSLLMLALAITGAYLYLIPYIVKGQRNKRKRVKEAAN
;
A
#
# COMPACT_ATOMS: atom_id res chain seq x y z
N MET A 1 -9.53 -4.49 15.80
CA MET A 1 -8.13 -3.98 15.79
C MET A 1 -8.16 -2.46 15.82
N THR A 2 -7.25 -1.85 16.58
CA THR A 2 -7.32 -0.46 17.04
C THR A 2 -7.60 0.48 15.86
N LYS A 3 -8.64 1.32 15.98
CA LYS A 3 -8.99 2.36 14.96
C LYS A 3 -7.78 3.26 14.63
N PHE A 4 -6.80 3.28 15.51
CA PHE A 4 -5.49 3.91 15.37
C PHE A 4 -4.63 3.25 14.28
N PHE A 5 -4.39 1.94 14.35
CA PHE A 5 -3.55 1.22 13.38
C PHE A 5 -4.10 1.32 11.96
N ASN A 6 -5.42 1.22 11.79
CA ASN A 6 -6.08 1.39 10.49
C ASN A 6 -5.98 2.80 9.90
N ARG A 7 -5.88 3.83 10.75
CA ARG A 7 -5.63 5.20 10.29
C ARG A 7 -4.17 5.42 9.95
N TRP A 8 -3.28 4.84 10.74
CA TRP A 8 -1.83 4.90 10.53
C TRP A 8 -1.41 4.17 9.24
N LEU A 9 -1.91 2.95 9.00
CA LEU A 9 -1.66 2.18 7.78
C LEU A 9 -2.08 2.93 6.51
N ARG A 10 -3.23 3.63 6.52
CA ARG A 10 -3.67 4.43 5.36
C ARG A 10 -2.74 5.60 5.07
N LYS A 11 -2.27 6.27 6.13
CA LYS A 11 -1.32 7.37 5.99
C LYS A 11 0.00 6.84 5.42
N ILE A 12 0.54 5.75 5.96
CA ILE A 12 1.79 5.15 5.46
C ILE A 12 1.64 4.64 4.04
N HIS A 13 0.58 3.89 3.73
CA HIS A 13 0.34 3.39 2.37
C HIS A 13 0.30 4.54 1.36
N ARG A 14 -0.42 5.63 1.67
CA ARG A 14 -0.48 6.82 0.80
C ARG A 14 0.86 7.57 0.75
N TRP A 15 1.58 7.66 1.86
CA TRP A 15 2.87 8.35 1.95
C TRP A 15 3.99 7.59 1.22
N LEU A 16 3.92 6.25 1.15
CA LEU A 16 4.83 5.43 0.34
C LEU A 16 4.39 5.39 -1.13
N ALA A 17 3.09 5.38 -1.42
CA ALA A 17 2.58 5.30 -2.79
C ALA A 17 2.94 6.52 -3.63
N VAL A 18 2.86 7.73 -3.06
CA VAL A 18 3.17 8.99 -3.75
C VAL A 18 4.60 9.05 -4.29
N PRO A 19 5.67 8.86 -3.48
CA PRO A 19 7.04 8.88 -3.99
C PRO A 19 7.29 7.73 -4.97
N THR A 20 6.71 6.54 -4.74
CA THR A 20 6.83 5.42 -5.68
C THR A 20 6.21 5.75 -7.04
N ALA A 21 5.05 6.42 -7.06
CA ALA A 21 4.36 6.83 -8.29
C ALA A 21 5.12 7.93 -9.06
N ILE A 22 5.89 8.78 -8.36
CA ILE A 22 6.76 9.79 -8.99
C ILE A 22 8.05 9.16 -9.52
N LEU A 23 8.61 8.18 -8.81
CA LEU A 23 9.83 7.49 -9.22
C LEU A 23 9.69 6.76 -10.56
N ILE A 24 8.53 6.16 -10.83
CA ILE A 24 8.27 5.41 -12.08
C ILE A 24 8.49 6.26 -13.34
N PRO A 25 7.84 7.42 -13.53
CA PRO A 25 8.06 8.25 -14.71
C PRO A 25 9.50 8.78 -14.80
N ILE A 26 10.13 9.11 -13.67
CA ILE A 26 11.54 9.54 -13.65
C ILE A 26 12.44 8.39 -14.15
N ALA A 27 12.21 7.17 -13.66
CA ALA A 27 12.95 5.98 -14.07
C ALA A 27 12.78 5.71 -15.57
N VAL A 28 11.57 5.88 -16.10
CA VAL A 28 11.28 5.77 -17.53
C VAL A 28 12.12 6.78 -18.32
N VAL A 29 12.09 8.06 -17.97
CA VAL A 29 12.85 9.12 -18.67
C VAL A 29 14.36 8.82 -18.66
N ILE A 30 14.91 8.40 -17.53
CA ILE A 30 16.35 8.11 -17.40
C ILE A 30 16.74 6.86 -18.18
N LYS A 31 15.89 5.84 -18.21
CA LYS A 31 16.11 4.63 -19.00
C LYS A 31 16.11 4.92 -20.50
N PHE A 32 15.26 5.85 -20.95
CA PHE A 32 15.24 6.31 -22.36
C PHE A 32 16.39 7.28 -22.69
N SER A 33 16.96 7.99 -21.71
CA SER A 33 18.06 8.94 -21.92
C SER A 33 19.43 8.27 -22.17
N GLY A 34 19.59 6.97 -21.93
CA GLY A 34 20.81 6.23 -22.27
C GLY A 34 22.08 6.56 -21.44
N ASN A 35 21.99 7.41 -20.40
CA ASN A 35 23.15 7.84 -19.61
C ASN A 35 23.61 6.74 -18.62
N PRO A 36 24.83 6.18 -18.77
CA PRO A 36 25.31 5.06 -17.94
C PRO A 36 25.59 5.44 -16.48
N ALA A 37 25.96 6.69 -16.19
CA ALA A 37 26.24 7.14 -14.82
C ALA A 37 24.96 7.22 -13.97
N GLY A 38 23.85 7.65 -14.58
CA GLY A 38 22.53 7.67 -13.94
C GLY A 38 22.04 6.27 -13.59
N GLN A 39 22.32 5.27 -14.44
CA GLN A 39 21.84 3.88 -14.26
C GLN A 39 22.43 3.20 -13.02
N ILE A 40 23.68 3.49 -12.64
CA ILE A 40 24.34 2.86 -11.48
C ILE A 40 23.68 3.30 -10.17
N ILE A 41 23.38 4.59 -10.04
CA ILE A 41 22.67 5.14 -8.88
C ILE A 41 21.23 4.60 -8.86
N PHE A 42 20.59 4.56 -10.03
CA PHE A 42 19.23 4.02 -10.18
C PHE A 42 19.10 2.57 -9.75
N LYS A 43 20.07 1.71 -10.05
CA LYS A 43 20.02 0.27 -9.71
C LYS A 43 19.91 0.02 -8.21
N ARG A 44 20.55 0.86 -7.38
CA ARG A 44 20.41 0.79 -5.91
C ARG A 44 19.03 1.27 -5.45
N PHE A 45 18.51 2.33 -6.07
CA PHE A 45 17.17 2.83 -5.81
C PHE A 45 16.08 1.83 -6.22
N GLU A 46 16.27 1.07 -7.31
CA GLU A 46 15.32 0.03 -7.75
C GLU A 46 15.14 -1.08 -6.71
N MET A 47 16.20 -1.50 -6.01
CA MET A 47 16.09 -2.49 -4.94
C MET A 47 15.24 -1.96 -3.77
N VAL A 48 15.49 -0.71 -3.36
CA VAL A 48 14.71 -0.05 -2.30
C VAL A 48 13.26 0.14 -2.75
N GLN A 49 13.06 0.57 -3.99
CA GLN A 49 11.73 0.72 -4.61
C GLN A 49 10.99 -0.62 -4.65
N SER A 50 11.64 -1.72 -5.02
CA SER A 50 11.03 -3.05 -5.03
C SER A 50 10.53 -3.47 -3.64
N LEU A 51 11.35 -3.24 -2.61
CA LEU A 51 10.97 -3.50 -1.22
C LEU A 51 9.80 -2.60 -0.77
N LEU A 52 9.83 -1.32 -1.14
CA LEU A 52 8.75 -0.37 -0.91
C LEU A 52 7.46 -0.81 -1.60
N MET A 53 7.56 -1.32 -2.83
CA MET A 53 6.44 -1.77 -3.65
C MET A 53 5.81 -3.04 -3.06
N LEU A 54 6.63 -3.96 -2.53
CA LEU A 54 6.15 -5.11 -1.77
C LEU A 54 5.40 -4.69 -0.50
N ALA A 55 5.97 -3.75 0.28
CA ALA A 55 5.29 -3.20 1.44
C ALA A 55 3.98 -2.51 1.06
N LEU A 56 3.94 -1.81 -0.08
CA LEU A 56 2.74 -1.19 -0.62
C LEU A 56 1.67 -2.24 -0.95
N ALA A 57 2.07 -3.34 -1.59
CA ALA A 57 1.16 -4.43 -1.96
C ALA A 57 0.56 -5.11 -0.72
N ILE A 58 1.39 -5.42 0.28
CA ILE A 58 0.92 -6.04 1.53
C ILE A 58 -0.04 -5.11 2.29
N THR A 59 0.35 -3.84 2.44
CA THR A 59 -0.49 -2.85 3.17
C THR A 59 -1.78 -2.52 2.42
N GLY A 60 -1.72 -2.44 1.09
CA GLY A 60 -2.89 -2.24 0.23
C GLY A 60 -3.85 -3.42 0.28
N ALA A 61 -3.33 -4.65 0.17
CA ALA A 61 -4.13 -5.87 0.29
C ALA A 61 -4.82 -5.98 1.66
N TYR A 62 -4.11 -5.65 2.74
CA TYR A 62 -4.71 -5.62 4.07
C TYR A 62 -5.85 -4.59 4.16
N LEU A 63 -5.61 -3.35 3.71
CA LEU A 63 -6.62 -2.30 3.70
C LEU A 63 -7.85 -2.65 2.85
N TYR A 64 -7.63 -3.36 1.74
CA TYR A 64 -8.68 -3.87 0.87
C TYR A 64 -9.53 -4.95 1.55
N LEU A 65 -8.93 -5.83 2.36
CA LEU A 65 -9.67 -6.86 3.11
C LEU A 65 -10.51 -6.32 4.28
N ILE A 66 -10.13 -5.20 4.90
CA ILE A 66 -10.85 -4.62 6.06
C ILE A 66 -12.37 -4.51 5.84
N PRO A 67 -12.89 -3.88 4.78
CA PRO A 67 -14.34 -3.75 4.59
C PRO A 67 -15.05 -5.09 4.50
N TYR A 68 -14.43 -6.11 3.91
CA TYR A 68 -15.00 -7.47 3.84
C TYR A 68 -15.10 -8.12 5.21
N ILE A 69 -14.06 -8.01 6.03
CA ILE A 69 -14.05 -8.54 7.40
C ILE A 69 -15.07 -7.79 8.27
N VAL A 70 -15.11 -6.46 8.17
CA VAL A 70 -16.04 -5.62 8.95
C VAL A 70 -17.50 -5.88 8.56
N LYS A 71 -17.79 -6.11 7.28
CA LYS A 71 -19.13 -6.47 6.80
C LYS A 71 -19.62 -7.78 7.42
N GLY A 72 -18.75 -8.80 7.49
CA GLY A 72 -19.06 -10.07 8.15
C GLY A 72 -19.33 -9.93 9.66
N GLN A 73 -18.50 -9.15 10.37
CA GLN A 73 -18.71 -8.90 11.80
C GLN A 73 -20.00 -8.13 12.10
N ARG A 74 -20.37 -7.16 11.26
CA ARG A 74 -21.58 -6.36 11.44
C ARG A 74 -22.85 -7.20 11.25
N ASN A 75 -22.85 -8.13 10.28
CA ASN A 75 -23.97 -9.05 10.07
C ASN A 75 -24.14 -10.05 11.22
N LYS A 76 -23.03 -10.58 11.78
CA LYS A 76 -23.11 -11.43 12.99
C LYS A 76 -23.74 -10.69 14.16
N ARG A 77 -23.35 -9.43 14.40
CA ARG A 77 -23.94 -8.61 15.47
C ARG A 77 -25.42 -8.31 15.25
N LYS A 78 -25.86 -8.09 14.01
CA LYS A 78 -27.28 -7.90 13.69
C LYS A 78 -28.10 -9.15 14.00
N ARG A 79 -27.65 -10.33 13.55
CA ARG A 79 -28.31 -11.61 13.82
C ARG A 79 -28.41 -11.95 15.32
N VAL A 80 -27.35 -11.69 16.09
CA VAL A 80 -27.38 -11.88 17.55
C VAL A 80 -28.40 -10.93 18.21
N LYS A 81 -28.56 -9.71 17.69
CA LYS A 81 -29.51 -8.73 18.21
C LYS A 81 -30.96 -9.07 17.82
N GLU A 82 -31.17 -9.64 16.64
CA GLU A 82 -32.47 -10.15 16.17
C GLU A 82 -32.89 -11.43 16.91
N ALA A 83 -31.95 -12.28 17.33
CA ALA A 83 -32.24 -13.50 18.10
C ALA A 83 -32.45 -13.25 19.61
N ALA A 84 -32.13 -12.05 20.09
CA ALA A 84 -32.28 -11.66 21.50
C ALA A 84 -33.52 -10.79 21.77
N ASN A 85 -34.36 -10.58 20.75
CA ASN A 85 -35.56 -9.74 20.75
C ASN A 85 -36.77 -10.58 20.34
#